data_AF-W0I9A4-F1
#
_entry.id   AF-W0I9A4-F1
#
_cell.length_a   1.000
_cell.length_b   1.000
_cell.length_c   1.000
_cell.angle_alpha   90.00
_cell.angle_beta   90.00
_cell.angle_gamma   90.00
#
_symmetry.space_group_name_H-M   'P 1'
#
loop_
_entity.id
_entity.type
_entity.pdbx_description
1 polymer ?
#
loop_
_entity_poly.entity_id
_entity_poly.type
_entity_poly.pdbx_seq_one_letter_code
_entity_poly.pdbx_strand_id
1 'polypeptide(L)'
;MKAKLTEEQRKRLKEDALLYHKNNFPGNGKIEVIPKVKLKDFYDLSLAYTPGVAEPCKAIASGESYEEYTIIPNTVAVVTDGTAILGLGNIGILAGMPVMEGKCVLFKALAGVDAFPILIDSKDVDEIVNTIKLIAKGFGGINLEDISAPRCFAIEERLKKELDIPVFHDDQHGTAVVTLAGLINALKLVGKKFTEIKVTISGAGAAGIAIAKLLHHVGVKEIIVVDRAGIIYEGRKENMNPYKEEIAKFNIHGIQGNLAKAMEGADVFIGVSVAGIVSKEMVARMADDAIVFAMANPVPEIMPDDAKEAGARIVATGRSDFPNQINNVLGFPGIFRGALDVRASDITLNMNIAAAEAIASCVSDDELSEDYIIPTPLHPDVYPKEARAVAEQAIKDGVARRKVSGEWVEEHTRKLREFYQRYIAPINEERKKWSAK
;
A
#
# COMPACT_ATOMS: atom_id res chain seq x y z
N MET A 1 -15.51 13.33 9.52
CA MET A 1 -16.65 12.49 9.05
C MET A 1 -16.65 11.22 9.90
N LYS A 2 -17.75 10.79 10.53
CA LYS A 2 -17.75 9.65 11.46
C LYS A 2 -17.33 8.37 10.71
N ALA A 3 -16.12 7.88 11.00
CA ALA A 3 -15.47 6.77 10.31
C ALA A 3 -15.94 5.39 10.82
N LYS A 4 -17.25 5.18 11.01
CA LYS A 4 -17.77 3.86 11.42
C LYS A 4 -19.03 3.49 10.66
N LEU A 5 -19.03 2.27 10.12
CA LEU A 5 -20.24 1.63 9.61
C LEU A 5 -21.28 1.53 10.72
N THR A 6 -22.55 1.75 10.38
CA THR A 6 -23.67 1.47 11.29
C THR A 6 -23.75 -0.02 11.59
N GLU A 7 -24.43 -0.39 12.68
CA GLU A 7 -24.61 -1.80 13.05
C GLU A 7 -25.36 -2.59 11.96
N GLU A 8 -26.35 -1.95 11.32
CA GLU A 8 -27.10 -2.53 10.20
C GLU A 8 -26.21 -2.78 8.98
N GLN A 9 -25.37 -1.80 8.62
CA GLN A 9 -24.39 -1.98 7.54
C GLN A 9 -23.41 -3.12 7.84
N ARG A 10 -22.97 -3.28 9.10
CA ARG A 10 -22.10 -4.41 9.48
C ARG A 10 -22.78 -5.76 9.31
N LYS A 11 -24.07 -5.89 9.67
CA LYS A 11 -24.83 -7.13 9.49
C LYS A 11 -25.00 -7.51 8.02
N ARG A 12 -25.16 -6.53 7.14
CA ARG A 12 -25.38 -6.73 5.69
C ARG A 12 -24.11 -6.74 4.84
N LEU A 13 -22.96 -6.38 5.41
CA LEU A 13 -21.72 -6.12 4.66
C LEU A 13 -21.33 -7.23 3.69
N LYS A 14 -21.51 -8.51 4.08
CA LYS A 14 -21.20 -9.65 3.23
C LYS A 14 -22.07 -9.69 1.97
N GLU A 15 -23.38 -9.53 2.14
CA GLU A 15 -24.34 -9.57 1.03
C GLU A 15 -24.18 -8.34 0.13
N ASP A 16 -24.05 -7.15 0.75
CA ASP A 16 -23.83 -5.90 0.03
C ASP A 16 -22.52 -5.94 -0.75
N ALA A 17 -21.45 -6.53 -0.21
CA ALA A 17 -20.18 -6.69 -0.93
C ALA A 17 -20.30 -7.60 -2.16
N LEU A 18 -21.04 -8.71 -2.08
CA LEU A 18 -21.27 -9.58 -3.24
C LEU A 18 -22.12 -8.88 -4.31
N LEU A 19 -23.13 -8.13 -3.89
CA LEU A 19 -23.98 -7.37 -4.81
C LEU A 19 -23.19 -6.22 -5.46
N TYR A 20 -22.31 -5.55 -4.72
CA TYR A 20 -21.46 -4.47 -5.21
C TYR A 20 -20.58 -4.87 -6.40
N HIS A 21 -20.24 -6.15 -6.55
CA HIS A 21 -19.42 -6.65 -7.66
C HIS A 21 -20.24 -7.13 -8.86
N LYS A 22 -21.57 -7.18 -8.74
CA LYS A 22 -22.48 -7.68 -9.78
C LYS A 22 -23.29 -6.55 -10.37
N ASN A 23 -23.73 -6.73 -11.62
CA ASN A 23 -24.63 -5.80 -12.30
C ASN A 23 -24.07 -4.37 -12.28
N ASN A 24 -22.83 -4.20 -12.71
CA ASN A 24 -22.22 -2.90 -12.95
C ASN A 24 -22.09 -2.74 -14.47
N PHE A 25 -23.13 -2.21 -15.12
CA PHE A 25 -23.18 -2.15 -16.58
C PHE A 25 -21.97 -1.44 -17.19
N PRO A 26 -21.33 -1.98 -18.24
CA PRO A 26 -21.63 -3.24 -18.90
C PRO A 26 -21.13 -4.47 -18.09
N GLY A 27 -22.05 -5.40 -17.80
CA GLY A 27 -21.71 -6.66 -17.11
C GLY A 27 -21.52 -6.54 -15.59
N ASN A 28 -20.38 -7.02 -15.10
CA ASN A 28 -20.01 -7.17 -13.68
C ASN A 28 -18.60 -6.57 -13.43
N GLY A 29 -18.11 -6.63 -12.20
CA GLY A 29 -16.79 -6.10 -11.84
C GLY A 29 -16.82 -4.60 -11.56
N LYS A 30 -15.65 -3.99 -11.34
CA LYS A 30 -15.55 -2.61 -10.81
C LYS A 30 -14.83 -1.61 -11.70
N ILE A 31 -14.27 -2.06 -12.83
CA ILE A 31 -13.46 -1.22 -13.72
C ILE A 31 -14.03 -1.20 -15.14
N GLU A 32 -13.81 -0.09 -15.84
CA GLU A 32 -14.23 0.12 -17.22
C GLU A 32 -13.11 0.89 -17.95
N VAL A 33 -12.93 0.61 -19.24
CA VAL A 33 -12.04 1.40 -20.11
C VAL A 33 -12.87 2.35 -20.94
N ILE A 34 -12.65 3.66 -20.74
CA ILE A 34 -13.36 4.71 -21.48
C ILE A 34 -12.39 5.56 -22.32
N PRO A 35 -12.78 6.00 -23.52
CA PRO A 35 -12.00 6.95 -24.30
C PRO A 35 -11.84 8.30 -23.57
N LYS A 36 -10.66 8.94 -23.70
CA LYS A 36 -10.40 10.31 -23.22
C LYS A 36 -10.67 11.40 -24.26
N VAL A 37 -11.00 11.01 -25.49
CA VAL A 37 -11.22 11.90 -26.64
C VAL A 37 -12.64 11.72 -27.18
N LYS A 38 -13.15 12.76 -27.84
CA LYS A 38 -14.42 12.66 -28.58
C LYS A 38 -14.27 11.72 -29.78
N LEU A 39 -15.35 10.99 -30.07
CA LEU A 39 -15.46 10.15 -31.26
C LEU A 39 -16.89 10.31 -31.81
N LYS A 40 -17.16 11.44 -32.50
CA LYS A 40 -18.51 11.80 -32.94
C LYS A 40 -18.71 11.68 -34.45
N ASP A 41 -17.66 11.87 -35.24
CA ASP A 41 -17.75 11.91 -36.70
C ASP A 41 -16.55 11.22 -37.37
N PHE A 42 -16.56 11.17 -38.71
CA PHE A 42 -15.49 10.55 -39.49
C PHE A 42 -14.14 11.25 -39.34
N TYR A 43 -14.14 12.56 -39.03
CA TYR A 43 -12.90 13.28 -38.80
C TYR A 43 -12.28 12.84 -37.47
N ASP A 44 -13.06 12.78 -36.39
CA ASP A 44 -12.60 12.24 -35.10
C ASP A 44 -12.10 10.79 -35.26
N LEU A 45 -12.81 9.95 -36.01
CA LEU A 45 -12.38 8.56 -36.29
C LEU A 45 -11.04 8.52 -37.04
N SER A 46 -10.85 9.41 -38.02
CA SER A 46 -9.62 9.50 -38.80
C SER A 46 -8.42 9.98 -37.98
N LEU A 47 -8.65 10.66 -36.85
CA LEU A 47 -7.60 11.07 -35.91
C LEU A 47 -7.32 9.98 -34.87
N ALA A 48 -8.38 9.41 -34.29
CA ALA A 48 -8.28 8.36 -33.28
C ALA A 48 -7.72 7.05 -33.86
N TYR A 49 -7.92 6.83 -35.15
CA TYR A 49 -7.45 5.65 -35.87
C TYR A 49 -6.88 6.02 -37.24
N THR A 50 -6.91 5.09 -38.19
CA THR A 50 -6.35 5.31 -39.52
C THR A 50 -7.13 6.38 -40.30
N PRO A 51 -6.41 7.23 -41.06
CA PRO A 51 -4.96 7.25 -41.25
C PRO A 51 -4.17 8.05 -40.18
N GLY A 52 -4.82 8.90 -39.39
CA GLY A 52 -4.16 9.91 -38.53
C GLY A 52 -3.30 9.33 -37.41
N VAL A 53 -3.67 8.17 -36.85
CA VAL A 53 -2.88 7.48 -35.81
C VAL A 53 -1.45 7.13 -36.27
N ALA A 54 -1.18 7.10 -37.58
CA ALA A 54 0.15 6.88 -38.10
C ALA A 54 1.15 8.01 -37.75
N GLU A 55 0.67 9.24 -37.55
CA GLU A 55 1.53 10.40 -37.28
C GLU A 55 2.22 10.33 -35.91
N PRO A 56 1.53 10.11 -34.77
CA PRO A 56 2.22 9.90 -33.50
C PRO A 56 3.13 8.66 -33.52
N CYS A 57 2.79 7.60 -34.26
CA CYS A 57 3.69 6.45 -34.43
C CYS A 57 5.00 6.83 -35.14
N LYS A 58 4.94 7.62 -36.22
CA LYS A 58 6.12 8.11 -36.93
C LYS A 58 6.94 9.07 -36.07
N ALA A 59 6.29 9.97 -35.34
CA ALA A 59 6.93 10.90 -34.42
C ALA A 59 7.78 10.14 -33.38
N ILE A 60 7.20 9.14 -32.72
CA ILE A 60 7.91 8.28 -31.76
C ILE A 60 9.05 7.51 -32.44
N ALA A 61 8.82 6.93 -33.62
CA ALA A 61 9.86 6.23 -34.36
C ALA A 61 11.03 7.14 -34.77
N SER A 62 10.78 8.44 -34.95
CA SER A 62 11.79 9.46 -35.25
C SER A 62 12.51 10.03 -34.03
N GLY A 63 12.09 9.65 -32.82
CA GLY A 63 12.75 10.01 -31.56
C GLY A 63 11.97 10.96 -30.64
N GLU A 64 10.73 11.34 -31.00
CA GLU A 64 9.85 12.06 -30.06
C GLU A 64 9.41 11.15 -28.91
N SER A 65 9.09 11.76 -27.77
CA SER A 65 8.74 11.00 -26.57
C SER A 65 7.35 10.36 -26.69
N TYR A 66 7.27 9.05 -26.47
CA TYR A 66 5.98 8.34 -26.37
C TYR A 66 5.10 8.89 -25.24
N GLU A 67 5.70 9.56 -24.25
CA GLU A 67 4.99 10.12 -23.10
C GLU A 67 4.03 11.25 -23.49
N GLU A 68 4.27 11.92 -24.62
CA GLU A 68 3.44 13.02 -25.11
C GLU A 68 2.15 12.51 -25.79
N TYR A 69 2.23 11.31 -26.35
CA TYR A 69 1.20 10.78 -27.24
C TYR A 69 0.40 9.61 -26.67
N THR A 70 0.81 9.06 -25.51
CA THR A 70 0.25 7.81 -24.97
C THR A 70 -0.19 7.94 -23.52
N ILE A 71 -0.94 6.94 -23.05
CA ILE A 71 -1.39 6.86 -21.65
C ILE A 71 -0.28 6.41 -20.69
N ILE A 72 0.79 5.78 -21.20
CA ILE A 72 1.84 5.09 -20.45
C ILE A 72 2.29 5.85 -19.17
N PRO A 73 2.55 7.17 -19.23
CA PRO A 73 3.10 7.87 -18.06
C PRO A 73 2.15 8.02 -16.87
N ASN A 74 0.86 7.69 -17.04
CA ASN A 74 -0.13 7.68 -15.97
C ASN A 74 -0.65 6.26 -15.66
N THR A 75 -0.11 5.24 -16.32
CA THR A 75 -0.63 3.87 -16.23
C THR A 75 0.18 3.01 -15.26
N VAL A 76 -0.49 2.26 -14.39
CA VAL A 76 0.15 1.28 -13.48
C VAL A 76 -0.41 -0.11 -13.71
N ALA A 77 0.47 -1.11 -13.78
CA ALA A 77 0.06 -2.51 -13.73
C ALA A 77 -0.05 -2.95 -12.27
N VAL A 78 -1.22 -3.42 -11.85
CA VAL A 78 -1.42 -4.07 -10.54
C VAL A 78 -1.28 -5.57 -10.76
N VAL A 79 -0.09 -6.09 -10.44
CA VAL A 79 0.32 -7.45 -10.78
C VAL A 79 0.22 -8.37 -9.59
N THR A 80 -0.43 -9.53 -9.76
CA THR A 80 -0.49 -10.58 -8.75
C THR A 80 -0.30 -11.96 -9.37
N ASP A 81 0.16 -12.91 -8.57
CA ASP A 81 0.10 -14.35 -8.87
C ASP A 81 -0.95 -15.09 -8.02
N GLY A 82 -1.71 -14.35 -7.21
CA GLY A 82 -2.81 -14.85 -6.39
C GLY A 82 -2.39 -15.80 -5.27
N THR A 83 -1.11 -15.79 -4.88
CA THR A 83 -0.60 -16.73 -3.89
C THR A 83 -0.74 -16.27 -2.44
N ALA A 84 -1.08 -15.01 -2.20
CA ALA A 84 -1.27 -14.45 -0.85
C ALA A 84 -2.42 -13.43 -0.80
N ILE A 85 -3.59 -13.74 -1.38
CA ILE A 85 -4.73 -12.82 -1.42
C ILE A 85 -5.22 -12.48 -0.01
N LEU A 86 -4.99 -11.24 0.44
CA LEU A 86 -5.38 -10.77 1.78
C LEU A 86 -4.88 -11.75 2.89
N GLY A 87 -5.69 -11.94 3.94
CA GLY A 87 -5.48 -13.02 4.93
C GLY A 87 -6.01 -14.39 4.49
N LEU A 88 -6.43 -14.57 3.23
CA LEU A 88 -7.03 -15.81 2.72
C LEU A 88 -5.97 -16.77 2.14
N GLY A 89 -4.79 -16.25 1.81
CA GLY A 89 -3.68 -17.04 1.27
C GLY A 89 -3.89 -17.42 -0.20
N ASN A 90 -3.41 -18.60 -0.57
CA ASN A 90 -3.48 -19.08 -1.95
C ASN A 90 -4.86 -19.71 -2.24
N ILE A 91 -5.78 -18.88 -2.71
CA ILE A 91 -7.15 -19.28 -3.08
C ILE A 91 -7.37 -19.33 -4.61
N GLY A 92 -6.27 -19.30 -5.38
CA GLY A 92 -6.26 -19.32 -6.83
C GLY A 92 -6.27 -17.92 -7.47
N ILE A 93 -5.60 -17.80 -8.61
CA ILE A 93 -5.34 -16.53 -9.29
C ILE A 93 -6.61 -15.72 -9.59
N LEU A 94 -7.66 -16.38 -10.10
CA LEU A 94 -8.93 -15.72 -10.44
C LEU A 94 -9.69 -15.18 -9.22
N ALA A 95 -9.53 -15.82 -8.06
CA ALA A 95 -10.13 -15.34 -6.82
C ALA A 95 -9.46 -14.04 -6.32
N GLY A 96 -8.27 -13.72 -6.83
CA GLY A 96 -7.58 -12.45 -6.62
C GLY A 96 -8.12 -11.28 -7.45
N MET A 97 -8.78 -11.54 -8.58
CA MET A 97 -9.25 -10.49 -9.51
C MET A 97 -10.07 -9.40 -8.83
N PRO A 98 -11.04 -9.69 -7.93
CA PRO A 98 -11.77 -8.65 -7.21
C PRO A 98 -10.86 -7.75 -6.37
N VAL A 99 -9.80 -8.26 -5.75
CA VAL A 99 -8.87 -7.44 -4.97
C VAL A 99 -8.09 -6.51 -5.90
N MET A 100 -7.57 -7.03 -7.02
CA MET A 100 -6.82 -6.26 -8.00
C MET A 100 -7.66 -5.15 -8.65
N GLU A 101 -8.91 -5.43 -9.02
CA GLU A 101 -9.84 -4.39 -9.47
C GLU A 101 -10.09 -3.33 -8.39
N GLY A 102 -10.18 -3.76 -7.12
CA GLY A 102 -10.34 -2.86 -5.98
C GLY A 102 -9.16 -1.88 -5.86
N LYS A 103 -7.93 -2.40 -5.96
CA LYS A 103 -6.71 -1.58 -5.99
C LYS A 103 -6.74 -0.59 -7.16
N CYS A 104 -7.19 -1.01 -8.34
CA CYS A 104 -7.31 -0.13 -9.50
C CYS A 104 -8.30 1.02 -9.28
N VAL A 105 -9.46 0.73 -8.67
CA VAL A 105 -10.44 1.76 -8.28
C VAL A 105 -9.83 2.78 -7.32
N LEU A 106 -9.07 2.31 -6.33
CA LEU A 106 -8.42 3.17 -5.34
C LEU A 106 -7.33 4.05 -5.95
N PHE A 107 -6.46 3.49 -6.80
CA PHE A 107 -5.50 4.26 -7.60
C PHE A 107 -6.17 5.40 -8.37
N LYS A 108 -7.29 5.11 -9.04
CA LYS A 108 -8.00 6.09 -9.86
C LYS A 108 -8.72 7.15 -9.04
N ALA A 109 -9.49 6.74 -8.04
CA ALA A 109 -10.34 7.64 -7.27
C ALA A 109 -9.56 8.54 -6.32
N LEU A 110 -8.44 8.04 -5.76
CA LEU A 110 -7.70 8.72 -4.71
C LEU A 110 -6.53 9.55 -5.24
N ALA A 111 -5.94 9.14 -6.37
CA ALA A 111 -4.76 9.82 -6.93
C ALA A 111 -4.77 9.96 -8.47
N GLY A 112 -5.86 9.62 -9.15
CA GLY A 112 -6.00 9.81 -10.60
C GLY A 112 -5.10 8.91 -11.45
N VAL A 113 -4.55 7.84 -10.90
CA VAL A 113 -3.70 6.87 -11.60
C VAL A 113 -4.57 5.90 -12.41
N ASP A 114 -4.21 5.67 -13.68
CA ASP A 114 -4.90 4.71 -14.55
C ASP A 114 -4.34 3.30 -14.32
N ALA A 115 -4.91 2.56 -13.38
CA ALA A 115 -4.42 1.24 -13.00
C ALA A 115 -5.18 0.09 -13.69
N PHE A 116 -4.46 -0.98 -14.05
CA PHE A 116 -5.00 -2.17 -14.69
C PHE A 116 -4.58 -3.46 -13.95
N PRO A 117 -5.50 -4.39 -13.67
CA PRO A 117 -5.17 -5.64 -13.01
C PRO A 117 -4.52 -6.62 -14.00
N ILE A 118 -3.39 -7.20 -13.62
CA ILE A 118 -2.63 -8.19 -14.40
C ILE A 118 -2.43 -9.44 -13.53
N LEU A 119 -3.11 -10.52 -13.90
CA LEU A 119 -3.04 -11.81 -13.21
C LEU A 119 -2.05 -12.71 -13.96
N ILE A 120 -0.97 -13.12 -13.30
CA ILE A 120 0.03 -14.03 -13.86
C ILE A 120 -0.18 -15.41 -13.23
N ASP A 121 -0.68 -16.36 -14.01
CA ASP A 121 -0.89 -17.75 -13.56
C ASP A 121 0.41 -18.57 -13.61
N SER A 122 1.40 -18.13 -12.86
CA SER A 122 2.65 -18.86 -12.61
C SER A 122 3.10 -18.64 -11.19
N LYS A 123 3.79 -19.63 -10.63
CA LYS A 123 4.46 -19.54 -9.32
C LYS A 123 5.98 -19.50 -9.45
N ASP A 124 6.50 -19.61 -10.67
CA ASP A 124 7.92 -19.57 -10.93
C ASP A 124 8.42 -18.11 -10.96
N VAL A 125 9.51 -17.85 -10.24
CA VAL A 125 10.04 -16.49 -10.10
C VAL A 125 10.58 -15.97 -11.43
N ASP A 126 11.25 -16.81 -12.23
CA ASP A 126 11.80 -16.41 -13.53
C ASP A 126 10.69 -16.10 -14.53
N GLU A 127 9.64 -16.94 -14.59
CA GLU A 127 8.50 -16.74 -15.46
C GLU A 127 7.72 -15.45 -15.12
N ILE A 128 7.49 -15.18 -13.83
CA ILE A 128 6.82 -13.95 -13.38
C ILE A 128 7.66 -12.72 -13.75
N VAL A 129 8.96 -12.72 -13.41
CA VAL A 129 9.87 -11.60 -13.71
C VAL A 129 9.94 -11.35 -15.21
N ASN A 130 10.10 -12.41 -16.00
CA ASN A 130 10.18 -12.29 -17.46
C ASN A 130 8.88 -11.78 -18.07
N THR A 131 7.73 -12.29 -17.62
CA THR A 131 6.41 -11.81 -18.06
C THR A 131 6.25 -10.32 -17.81
N ILE A 132 6.56 -9.85 -16.59
CA ILE A 132 6.45 -8.42 -16.25
C ILE A 132 7.39 -7.58 -17.11
N LYS A 133 8.63 -8.04 -17.35
CA LYS A 133 9.58 -7.34 -18.23
C LYS A 133 9.08 -7.18 -19.65
N LEU A 134 8.44 -8.21 -20.21
CA LEU A 134 7.93 -8.19 -21.58
C LEU A 134 6.78 -7.18 -21.75
N ILE A 135 6.00 -6.92 -20.69
CA ILE A 135 4.87 -5.98 -20.74
C ILE A 135 5.20 -4.58 -20.20
N ALA A 136 6.33 -4.41 -19.50
CA ALA A 136 6.65 -3.20 -18.74
C ALA A 136 6.57 -1.90 -19.56
N LYS A 137 6.92 -1.93 -20.85
CA LYS A 137 6.87 -0.74 -21.74
C LYS A 137 5.46 -0.16 -21.93
N GLY A 138 4.41 -0.90 -21.57
CA GLY A 138 3.03 -0.39 -21.58
C GLY A 138 2.64 0.42 -20.34
N PHE A 139 3.52 0.50 -19.33
CA PHE A 139 3.20 1.03 -18.01
C PHE A 139 4.25 2.05 -17.54
N GLY A 140 3.80 3.03 -16.77
CA GLY A 140 4.66 4.00 -16.07
C GLY A 140 5.15 3.51 -14.71
N GLY A 141 4.62 2.37 -14.22
CA GLY A 141 5.05 1.72 -12.98
C GLY A 141 4.37 0.37 -12.76
N ILE A 142 4.96 -0.46 -11.90
CA ILE A 142 4.48 -1.81 -11.55
C ILE A 142 4.18 -1.85 -10.04
N ASN A 143 2.93 -2.14 -9.70
CA ASN A 143 2.51 -2.43 -8.33
C ASN A 143 2.36 -3.94 -8.14
N LEU A 144 3.25 -4.57 -7.39
CA LEU A 144 3.15 -5.98 -7.02
C LEU A 144 2.21 -6.14 -5.82
N GLU A 145 1.31 -7.12 -5.90
CA GLU A 145 0.22 -7.28 -4.94
C GLU A 145 -0.04 -8.77 -4.63
N ASP A 146 -0.24 -9.09 -3.35
CA ASP A 146 -0.68 -10.41 -2.87
C ASP A 146 0.20 -11.58 -3.37
N ILE A 147 1.53 -11.38 -3.41
CA ILE A 147 2.52 -12.40 -3.77
C ILE A 147 3.15 -12.98 -2.50
N SER A 148 3.20 -14.30 -2.39
CA SER A 148 3.67 -14.97 -1.17
C SER A 148 5.17 -14.79 -0.91
N ALA A 149 5.51 -14.52 0.35
CA ALA A 149 6.88 -14.59 0.84
C ALA A 149 7.39 -16.06 0.88
N PRO A 150 8.69 -16.32 0.58
CA PRO A 150 9.74 -15.33 0.32
C PRO A 150 9.90 -14.93 -1.16
N ARG A 151 9.09 -15.48 -2.09
CA ARG A 151 9.27 -15.24 -3.54
C ARG A 151 9.05 -13.77 -3.90
N CYS A 152 8.11 -13.09 -3.23
CA CYS A 152 7.85 -11.67 -3.43
C CYS A 152 9.11 -10.81 -3.36
N PHE A 153 10.03 -11.12 -2.44
CA PHE A 153 11.29 -10.38 -2.28
C PHE A 153 12.22 -10.55 -3.49
N ALA A 154 12.38 -11.79 -3.97
CA ALA A 154 13.23 -12.08 -5.12
C ALA A 154 12.65 -11.50 -6.42
N ILE A 155 11.33 -11.54 -6.57
CA ILE A 155 10.61 -10.94 -7.71
C ILE A 155 10.84 -9.42 -7.72
N GLU A 156 10.57 -8.75 -6.61
CA GLU A 156 10.74 -7.30 -6.50
C GLU A 156 12.20 -6.86 -6.71
N GLU A 157 13.16 -7.52 -6.03
CA GLU A 157 14.57 -7.18 -6.14
C GLU A 157 15.08 -7.27 -7.58
N ARG A 158 14.66 -8.30 -8.32
CA ARG A 158 15.02 -8.47 -9.73
C ARG A 158 14.36 -7.44 -10.62
N LEU A 159 13.06 -7.21 -10.45
CA LEU A 159 12.34 -6.22 -11.27
C LEU A 159 12.91 -4.81 -11.07
N LYS A 160 13.24 -4.42 -9.83
CA LYS A 160 13.90 -3.13 -9.55
C LYS A 160 15.28 -2.98 -10.21
N LYS A 161 16.00 -4.09 -10.44
CA LYS A 161 17.30 -4.09 -11.14
C LYS A 161 17.16 -4.14 -12.66
N GLU A 162 16.11 -4.79 -13.15
CA GLU A 162 15.95 -5.13 -14.57
C GLU A 162 15.03 -4.16 -15.33
N LEU A 163 14.25 -3.32 -14.63
CA LEU A 163 13.34 -2.33 -15.20
C LEU A 163 13.84 -0.89 -14.99
N ASP A 164 13.42 0.01 -15.89
CA ASP A 164 13.65 1.45 -15.83
C ASP A 164 12.43 2.23 -15.31
N ILE A 165 11.39 1.53 -14.85
CA ILE A 165 10.18 2.09 -14.26
C ILE A 165 10.06 1.64 -12.79
N PRO A 166 9.40 2.43 -11.93
CA PRO A 166 9.33 2.11 -10.51
C PRO A 166 8.51 0.84 -10.27
N VAL A 167 9.04 -0.02 -9.42
CA VAL A 167 8.40 -1.27 -8.96
C VAL A 167 8.20 -1.17 -7.46
N PHE A 168 6.98 -1.45 -7.02
CA PHE A 168 6.60 -1.33 -5.61
C PHE A 168 5.72 -2.50 -5.21
N HIS A 169 6.11 -3.23 -4.18
CA HIS A 169 5.23 -4.22 -3.57
C HIS A 169 4.44 -3.62 -2.41
N ASP A 170 3.12 -3.48 -2.57
CA ASP A 170 2.28 -2.75 -1.60
C ASP A 170 2.20 -3.46 -0.24
N ASP A 171 2.03 -4.80 -0.22
CA ASP A 171 2.00 -5.56 1.04
C ASP A 171 3.31 -5.46 1.84
N GLN A 172 4.43 -5.17 1.18
CA GLN A 172 5.71 -4.90 1.83
C GLN A 172 5.79 -3.43 2.26
N HIS A 173 6.02 -2.56 1.29
CA HIS A 173 6.43 -1.19 1.51
C HIS A 173 5.24 -0.29 1.87
N GLY A 174 4.07 -0.51 1.26
CA GLY A 174 2.86 0.23 1.61
C GLY A 174 2.46 0.01 3.06
N THR A 175 2.50 -1.25 3.52
CA THR A 175 2.26 -1.58 4.94
C THR A 175 3.28 -0.91 5.84
N ALA A 176 4.56 -0.92 5.46
CA ALA A 176 5.63 -0.29 6.24
C ALA A 176 5.47 1.23 6.34
N VAL A 177 5.14 1.90 5.23
CA VAL A 177 4.91 3.35 5.17
C VAL A 177 3.78 3.77 6.11
N VAL A 178 2.63 3.12 6.02
CA VAL A 178 1.45 3.51 6.82
C VAL A 178 1.63 3.12 8.30
N THR A 179 2.35 2.03 8.57
CA THR A 179 2.77 1.67 9.94
C THR A 179 3.68 2.74 10.53
N LEU A 180 4.70 3.20 9.78
CA LEU A 180 5.59 4.27 10.22
C LEU A 180 4.82 5.59 10.42
N ALA A 181 3.90 5.95 9.52
CA ALA A 181 3.09 7.15 9.64
C ALA A 181 2.28 7.18 10.95
N GLY A 182 1.59 6.08 11.26
CA GLY A 182 0.87 5.94 12.52
C GLY A 182 1.82 5.98 13.73
N LEU A 183 2.98 5.33 13.63
CA LEU A 183 3.95 5.29 14.74
C LEU A 183 4.61 6.64 15.01
N ILE A 184 4.89 7.46 13.99
CA ILE A 184 5.39 8.83 14.15
C ILE A 184 4.47 9.62 15.10
N ASN A 185 3.16 9.57 14.85
CA ASN A 185 2.18 10.30 15.65
C ASN A 185 1.91 9.65 17.00
N ALA A 186 1.91 8.32 17.09
CA ALA A 186 1.79 7.61 18.35
C ALA A 186 2.96 7.93 19.31
N LEU A 187 4.19 7.96 18.80
CA LEU A 187 5.38 8.30 19.59
C LEU A 187 5.37 9.75 20.08
N LYS A 188 4.88 10.70 19.26
CA LYS A 188 4.67 12.08 19.70
C LYS A 188 3.72 12.15 20.91
N LEU A 189 2.61 11.40 20.88
CA LEU A 189 1.62 11.37 21.97
C LEU A 189 2.17 10.80 23.29
N VAL A 190 2.99 9.74 23.21
CA VAL A 190 3.57 9.11 24.39
C VAL A 190 4.92 9.71 24.79
N GLY A 191 5.42 10.71 24.05
CA GLY A 191 6.68 11.39 24.35
C GLY A 191 7.94 10.52 24.20
N LYS A 192 7.91 9.49 23.35
CA LYS A 192 9.04 8.56 23.12
C LYS A 192 9.75 8.85 21.79
N LYS A 193 11.03 8.45 21.68
CA LYS A 193 11.82 8.59 20.45
C LYS A 193 12.12 7.23 19.82
N PHE A 194 12.20 7.18 18.49
CA PHE A 194 12.58 5.96 17.76
C PHE A 194 13.87 5.31 18.29
N THR A 195 14.86 6.11 18.68
CA THR A 195 16.17 5.62 19.17
C THR A 195 16.15 5.02 20.58
N GLU A 196 15.03 5.12 21.29
CA GLU A 196 14.87 4.74 22.70
C GLU A 196 13.85 3.60 22.88
N ILE A 197 13.05 3.29 21.86
CA ILE A 197 12.02 2.26 21.94
C ILE A 197 12.52 0.86 21.61
N LYS A 198 11.89 -0.14 22.24
CA LYS A 198 11.95 -1.55 21.87
C LYS A 198 10.69 -1.94 21.09
N VAL A 199 10.86 -2.48 19.90
CA VAL A 199 9.75 -2.90 19.02
C VAL A 199 9.67 -4.42 18.93
N THR A 200 8.48 -4.99 19.12
CA THR A 200 8.19 -6.40 18.83
C THR A 200 7.30 -6.50 17.60
N ILE A 201 7.71 -7.29 16.62
CA ILE A 201 6.94 -7.57 15.41
C ILE A 201 6.54 -9.04 15.38
N SER A 202 5.24 -9.32 15.34
CA SER A 202 4.72 -10.67 15.14
C SER A 202 4.40 -10.89 13.66
N GLY A 203 5.21 -11.74 13.02
CA GLY A 203 5.12 -12.04 11.59
C GLY A 203 6.42 -11.70 10.86
N ALA A 204 7.02 -12.70 10.21
CA ALA A 204 8.23 -12.54 9.39
C ALA A 204 7.95 -12.81 7.90
N GLY A 205 6.79 -12.34 7.43
CA GLY A 205 6.39 -12.31 6.03
C GLY A 205 6.80 -11.00 5.33
N ALA A 206 6.20 -10.73 4.19
CA ALA A 206 6.40 -9.52 3.38
C ALA A 206 6.36 -8.23 4.22
N ALA A 207 5.20 -7.96 4.85
CA ALA A 207 4.99 -6.76 5.68
C ALA A 207 5.97 -6.67 6.86
N GLY A 208 6.10 -7.74 7.65
CA GLY A 208 6.90 -7.71 8.88
C GLY A 208 8.38 -7.45 8.64
N ILE A 209 8.95 -8.03 7.57
CA ILE A 209 10.34 -7.79 7.17
C ILE A 209 10.51 -6.34 6.68
N ALA A 210 9.59 -5.83 5.86
CA ALA A 210 9.66 -4.46 5.36
C ALA A 210 9.51 -3.42 6.49
N ILE A 211 8.58 -3.64 7.44
CA ILE A 211 8.42 -2.81 8.64
C ILE A 211 9.71 -2.81 9.46
N ALA A 212 10.29 -3.98 9.74
CA ALA A 212 11.53 -4.08 10.51
C ALA A 212 12.67 -3.28 9.87
N LYS A 213 12.86 -3.41 8.55
CA LYS A 213 13.90 -2.68 7.82
C LYS A 213 13.67 -1.18 7.83
N LEU A 214 12.44 -0.73 7.59
CA LEU A 214 12.09 0.69 7.60
C LEU A 214 12.28 1.31 9.00
N LEU A 215 11.82 0.62 10.06
CA LEU A 215 11.99 1.06 11.44
C LEU A 215 13.46 1.11 11.86
N HIS A 216 14.25 0.13 11.45
CA HIS A 216 15.69 0.15 11.68
C HIS A 216 16.35 1.36 11.00
N HIS A 217 15.96 1.66 9.75
CA HIS A 217 16.50 2.78 8.99
C HIS A 217 16.18 4.15 9.61
N VAL A 218 14.99 4.32 10.20
CA VAL A 218 14.63 5.57 10.92
C VAL A 218 15.20 5.64 12.35
N GLY A 219 15.96 4.63 12.78
CA GLY A 219 16.78 4.69 13.99
C GLY A 219 16.30 3.83 15.16
N VAL A 220 15.32 2.93 14.98
CA VAL A 220 14.97 1.96 16.02
C VAL A 220 16.11 0.96 16.20
N LYS A 221 16.61 0.88 17.43
CA LYS A 221 17.80 0.07 17.76
C LYS A 221 17.48 -1.39 18.01
N GLU A 222 16.43 -1.66 18.78
CA GLU A 222 16.04 -3.02 19.17
C GLU A 222 14.70 -3.39 18.54
N ILE A 223 14.74 -4.34 17.60
CA ILE A 223 13.56 -4.88 16.92
C ILE A 223 13.58 -6.40 17.04
N ILE A 224 12.59 -6.96 17.74
CA ILE A 224 12.42 -8.40 17.89
C ILE A 224 11.33 -8.88 16.93
N VAL A 225 11.72 -9.63 15.91
CA VAL A 225 10.76 -10.24 14.98
C VAL A 225 10.50 -11.69 15.38
N VAL A 226 9.23 -12.08 15.42
CA VAL A 226 8.78 -13.41 15.81
C VAL A 226 8.09 -14.08 14.64
N ASP A 227 8.44 -15.32 14.34
CA ASP A 227 7.74 -16.15 13.36
C ASP A 227 7.17 -17.42 14.00
N ARG A 228 6.64 -18.33 13.17
CA ARG A 228 6.04 -19.60 13.62
C ARG A 228 6.96 -20.52 14.43
N ALA A 229 8.28 -20.34 14.37
CA ALA A 229 9.25 -21.12 15.14
C ALA A 229 9.88 -20.29 16.28
N GLY A 230 9.30 -19.12 16.61
CA GLY A 230 9.70 -18.28 17.72
C GLY A 230 10.47 -17.03 17.29
N ILE A 231 11.19 -16.43 18.24
CA ILE A 231 11.98 -15.22 18.00
C ILE A 231 13.07 -15.50 16.96
N ILE A 232 13.30 -14.55 16.05
CA ILE A 232 14.40 -14.57 15.10
C ILE A 232 15.64 -13.96 15.79
N TYR A 233 16.76 -14.69 15.70
CA TYR A 233 18.04 -14.31 16.28
C TYR A 233 19.19 -14.83 15.41
N GLU A 234 20.35 -14.18 15.47
CA GLU A 234 21.52 -14.58 14.68
C GLU A 234 21.93 -16.03 14.96
N GLY A 235 22.14 -16.81 13.91
CA GLY A 235 22.57 -18.21 14.01
C GLY A 235 21.43 -19.22 14.23
N ARG A 236 20.17 -18.78 14.35
CA ARG A 236 19.00 -19.66 14.33
C ARG A 236 19.00 -20.53 13.06
N LYS A 237 18.64 -21.82 13.18
CA LYS A 237 18.64 -22.76 12.04
C LYS A 237 17.26 -23.03 11.46
N GLU A 238 16.22 -22.92 12.26
CA GLU A 238 14.86 -23.31 11.87
C GLU A 238 14.14 -22.20 11.09
N ASN A 239 13.56 -22.55 9.93
CA ASN A 239 12.70 -21.68 9.13
C ASN A 239 13.34 -20.33 8.71
N MET A 240 14.67 -20.31 8.53
CA MET A 240 15.44 -19.14 8.11
C MET A 240 15.55 -19.03 6.58
N ASN A 241 15.73 -17.80 6.10
CA ASN A 241 16.01 -17.46 4.71
C ASN A 241 16.87 -16.17 4.70
N PRO A 242 17.49 -15.79 3.57
CA PRO A 242 18.39 -14.64 3.54
C PRO A 242 17.80 -13.32 4.08
N TYR A 243 16.50 -13.10 3.87
CA TYR A 243 15.80 -11.90 4.36
C TYR A 243 15.59 -11.92 5.88
N LYS A 244 15.41 -13.10 6.47
CA LYS A 244 15.35 -13.28 7.93
C LYS A 244 16.72 -13.16 8.59
N GLU A 245 17.77 -13.63 7.93
CA GLU A 245 19.15 -13.46 8.42
C GLU A 245 19.54 -11.98 8.52
N GLU A 246 19.02 -11.14 7.62
CA GLU A 246 19.25 -9.70 7.67
C GLU A 246 18.60 -9.06 8.91
N ILE A 247 17.31 -9.33 9.15
CA ILE A 247 16.58 -8.76 10.29
C ILE A 247 16.95 -9.39 11.63
N ALA A 248 17.58 -10.57 11.64
CA ALA A 248 18.06 -11.22 12.87
C ALA A 248 19.06 -10.34 13.64
N LYS A 249 19.79 -9.48 12.92
CA LYS A 249 20.77 -8.54 13.48
C LYS A 249 20.12 -7.38 14.25
N PHE A 250 18.80 -7.16 14.08
CA PHE A 250 18.08 -6.08 14.76
C PHE A 250 17.66 -6.47 16.20
N ASN A 251 17.77 -7.75 16.54
CA ASN A 251 17.67 -8.26 17.90
C ASN A 251 19.06 -8.22 18.54
N ILE A 252 19.50 -7.03 18.95
CA ILE A 252 20.91 -6.75 19.30
C ILE A 252 21.32 -7.43 20.61
N HIS A 253 20.34 -7.88 21.39
CA HIS A 253 20.54 -8.62 22.63
C HIS A 253 20.43 -10.14 22.44
N GLY A 254 20.18 -10.62 21.23
CA GLY A 254 20.10 -12.05 20.93
C GLY A 254 19.00 -12.77 21.73
N ILE A 255 17.88 -12.09 21.99
CA ILE A 255 16.76 -12.63 22.77
C ILE A 255 16.20 -13.84 22.02
N GLN A 256 15.90 -14.91 22.76
CA GLN A 256 15.31 -16.14 22.23
C GLN A 256 14.03 -16.49 22.97
N GLY A 257 13.20 -17.37 22.39
CA GLY A 257 11.94 -17.82 22.98
C GLY A 257 10.75 -17.54 22.08
N ASN A 258 9.60 -17.26 22.69
CA ASN A 258 8.31 -17.11 22.03
C ASN A 258 7.82 -15.66 22.00
N LEU A 259 6.62 -15.44 21.44
CA LEU A 259 6.02 -14.11 21.32
C LEU A 259 5.83 -13.41 22.67
N ALA A 260 5.37 -14.13 23.70
CA ALA A 260 5.20 -13.56 25.03
C ALA A 260 6.53 -13.01 25.58
N LYS A 261 7.64 -13.74 25.36
CA LYS A 261 8.97 -13.28 25.77
C LYS A 261 9.44 -12.05 25.00
N ALA A 262 9.11 -11.96 23.71
CA ALA A 262 9.46 -10.79 22.89
C ALA A 262 8.76 -9.52 23.40
N MET A 263 7.47 -9.63 23.74
CA MET A 263 6.63 -8.52 24.18
C MET A 263 6.98 -7.97 25.57
N GLU A 264 7.70 -8.72 26.40
CA GLU A 264 8.13 -8.25 27.73
C GLU A 264 8.97 -6.96 27.61
N GLY A 265 8.46 -5.88 28.21
CA GLY A 265 9.08 -4.55 28.19
C GLY A 265 9.16 -3.90 26.81
N ALA A 266 8.41 -4.38 25.81
CA ALA A 266 8.33 -3.72 24.51
C ALA A 266 7.50 -2.43 24.62
N ASP A 267 7.97 -1.34 23.99
CA ASP A 267 7.21 -0.10 23.87
C ASP A 267 6.13 -0.19 22.80
N VAL A 268 6.44 -0.94 21.73
CA VAL A 268 5.59 -1.07 20.56
C VAL A 268 5.45 -2.54 20.20
N PHE A 269 4.21 -2.97 20.01
CA PHE A 269 3.87 -4.23 19.37
C PHE A 269 3.26 -3.97 17.99
N ILE A 270 3.74 -4.69 16.98
CA ILE A 270 3.24 -4.65 15.61
C ILE A 270 2.91 -6.08 15.16
N GLY A 271 1.62 -6.36 15.02
CA GLY A 271 1.10 -7.62 14.52
C GLY A 271 0.78 -7.54 13.04
N VAL A 272 1.39 -8.46 12.27
CA VAL A 272 1.09 -8.72 10.85
C VAL A 272 1.05 -10.24 10.61
N SER A 273 0.43 -10.97 11.55
CA SER A 273 0.43 -12.43 11.56
C SER A 273 -0.98 -13.03 11.60
N VAL A 274 -1.35 -13.69 12.69
CA VAL A 274 -2.57 -14.51 12.80
C VAL A 274 -3.49 -14.01 13.90
N ALA A 275 -4.78 -14.15 13.66
CA ALA A 275 -5.83 -13.70 14.56
C ALA A 275 -5.71 -14.31 15.97
N GLY A 276 -5.94 -13.48 16.99
CA GLY A 276 -6.08 -13.92 18.39
C GLY A 276 -4.82 -14.50 19.05
N ILE A 277 -3.62 -14.29 18.49
CA ILE A 277 -2.37 -14.83 19.04
C ILE A 277 -1.85 -14.04 20.25
N VAL A 278 -2.32 -12.81 20.46
CA VAL A 278 -1.88 -11.93 21.56
C VAL A 278 -2.93 -11.94 22.66
N SER A 279 -2.49 -12.22 23.89
CA SER A 279 -3.36 -12.21 25.08
C SER A 279 -3.22 -10.91 25.89
N LYS A 280 -4.18 -10.63 26.77
CA LYS A 280 -4.13 -9.49 27.70
C LYS A 280 -2.87 -9.52 28.56
N GLU A 281 -2.44 -10.69 29.00
CA GLU A 281 -1.25 -10.86 29.83
C GLU A 281 0.04 -10.50 29.08
N MET A 282 0.09 -10.70 27.77
CA MET A 282 1.24 -10.27 26.96
C MET A 282 1.30 -8.74 26.87
N VAL A 283 0.15 -8.09 26.66
CA VAL A 283 0.06 -6.62 26.61
C VAL A 283 0.38 -6.00 27.98
N ALA A 284 -0.13 -6.57 29.07
CA ALA A 284 0.14 -6.10 30.43
C ALA A 284 1.62 -6.19 30.86
N ARG A 285 2.45 -6.93 30.11
CA ARG A 285 3.90 -7.04 30.34
C ARG A 285 4.73 -6.10 29.45
N MET A 286 4.09 -5.33 28.58
CA MET A 286 4.75 -4.29 27.78
C MET A 286 5.19 -3.13 28.69
N ALA A 287 5.96 -2.20 28.13
CA ALA A 287 6.36 -0.99 28.84
C ALA A 287 5.15 -0.06 29.10
N ASP A 288 5.28 0.87 30.05
CA ASP A 288 4.29 1.93 30.25
C ASP A 288 4.04 2.70 28.95
N ASP A 289 2.82 3.21 28.77
CA ASP A 289 2.41 3.87 27.52
C ASP A 289 2.60 2.99 26.27
N ALA A 290 2.28 1.70 26.38
CA ALA A 290 2.40 0.74 25.30
C ALA A 290 1.57 1.11 24.05
N ILE A 291 2.17 0.93 22.88
CA ILE A 291 1.53 1.11 21.57
C ILE A 291 1.30 -0.28 20.95
N VAL A 292 0.06 -0.61 20.61
CA VAL A 292 -0.34 -1.91 20.06
C VAL A 292 -0.97 -1.74 18.68
N PHE A 293 -0.24 -2.10 17.62
CA PHE A 293 -0.75 -2.14 16.26
C PHE A 293 -1.06 -3.59 15.87
N ALA A 294 -2.32 -4.02 15.97
CA ALA A 294 -2.77 -5.39 15.66
C ALA A 294 -3.46 -5.42 14.28
N MET A 295 -2.69 -5.69 13.22
CA MET A 295 -3.08 -5.42 11.84
C MET A 295 -3.47 -6.68 11.04
N ALA A 296 -3.54 -7.86 11.67
CA ALA A 296 -4.09 -9.04 11.01
C ALA A 296 -5.55 -8.80 10.54
N ASN A 297 -5.86 -9.31 9.34
CA ASN A 297 -7.19 -9.26 8.75
C ASN A 297 -7.69 -10.68 8.45
N PRO A 298 -9.00 -10.95 8.60
CA PRO A 298 -10.07 -10.03 9.01
C PRO A 298 -10.21 -9.85 10.53
N VAL A 299 -9.50 -10.64 11.34
CA VAL A 299 -9.52 -10.58 12.80
C VAL A 299 -8.12 -10.25 13.30
N PRO A 300 -7.94 -9.20 14.15
CA PRO A 300 -6.63 -8.78 14.63
C PRO A 300 -6.01 -9.79 15.60
N GLU A 301 -4.72 -9.61 15.89
CA GLU A 301 -3.97 -10.39 16.87
C GLU A 301 -4.56 -10.31 18.28
N ILE A 302 -5.16 -9.16 18.63
CA ILE A 302 -5.93 -8.88 19.83
C ILE A 302 -7.00 -7.84 19.51
N MET A 303 -8.19 -7.93 20.13
CA MET A 303 -9.23 -6.91 19.94
C MET A 303 -8.85 -5.59 20.62
N PRO A 304 -9.25 -4.42 20.07
CA PRO A 304 -8.87 -3.13 20.66
C PRO A 304 -9.31 -2.94 22.10
N ASP A 305 -10.52 -3.38 22.44
CA ASP A 305 -11.06 -3.27 23.80
C ASP A 305 -10.23 -4.11 24.78
N ASP A 306 -9.82 -5.32 24.36
CA ASP A 306 -8.97 -6.20 25.18
C ASP A 306 -7.56 -5.63 25.37
N ALA A 307 -6.98 -5.03 24.34
CA ALA A 307 -5.67 -4.38 24.42
C ALA A 307 -5.70 -3.16 25.35
N LYS A 308 -6.74 -2.32 25.25
CA LYS A 308 -6.93 -1.16 26.15
C LYS A 308 -7.15 -1.60 27.59
N GLU A 309 -7.99 -2.62 27.82
CA GLU A 309 -8.20 -3.19 29.17
C GLU A 309 -6.90 -3.72 29.78
N ALA A 310 -6.01 -4.28 28.95
CA ALA A 310 -4.71 -4.77 29.37
C ALA A 310 -3.65 -3.68 29.59
N GLY A 311 -3.97 -2.41 29.36
CA GLY A 311 -3.07 -1.27 29.61
C GLY A 311 -2.39 -0.68 28.37
N ALA A 312 -2.76 -1.08 27.15
CA ALA A 312 -2.29 -0.39 25.95
C ALA A 312 -2.85 1.03 25.88
N ARG A 313 -1.97 2.02 25.72
CA ARG A 313 -2.36 3.43 25.63
C ARG A 313 -2.89 3.79 24.25
N ILE A 314 -2.22 3.30 23.21
CA ILE A 314 -2.63 3.53 21.81
C ILE A 314 -2.84 2.19 21.15
N VAL A 315 -3.98 2.04 20.48
CA VAL A 315 -4.31 0.82 19.74
C VAL A 315 -4.67 1.18 18.30
N ALA A 316 -4.11 0.44 17.35
CA ALA A 316 -4.40 0.58 15.92
C ALA A 316 -4.66 -0.80 15.30
N THR A 317 -5.45 -0.87 14.24
CA THR A 317 -5.77 -2.13 13.55
C THR A 317 -5.82 -1.96 12.04
N GLY A 318 -5.90 -3.07 11.30
CA GLY A 318 -6.16 -3.03 9.85
C GLY A 318 -7.62 -2.72 9.48
N ARG A 319 -8.53 -2.70 10.46
CA ARG A 319 -9.97 -2.64 10.24
C ARG A 319 -10.51 -1.21 10.27
N SER A 320 -11.47 -0.93 9.38
CA SER A 320 -12.08 0.38 9.22
C SER A 320 -13.17 0.70 10.26
N ASP A 321 -13.63 -0.28 11.03
CA ASP A 321 -14.67 -0.08 12.04
C ASP A 321 -14.13 0.28 13.44
N PHE A 322 -12.80 0.34 13.59
CA PHE A 322 -12.09 0.80 14.79
C PHE A 322 -11.33 2.12 14.53
N PRO A 323 -11.01 2.89 15.59
CA PRO A 323 -10.08 4.01 15.48
C PRO A 323 -8.70 3.56 14.96
N ASN A 324 -7.93 4.52 14.44
CA ASN A 324 -6.55 4.29 14.00
C ASN A 324 -6.40 3.13 13.00
N GLN A 325 -7.10 3.21 11.87
CA GLN A 325 -6.96 2.19 10.82
C GLN A 325 -5.60 2.36 10.10
N ILE A 326 -4.71 1.38 10.27
CA ILE A 326 -3.49 1.25 9.47
C ILE A 326 -3.84 0.47 8.20
N ASN A 327 -3.96 1.16 7.07
CA ASN A 327 -4.30 0.55 5.80
C ASN A 327 -3.49 1.18 4.67
N ASN A 328 -2.88 0.32 3.85
CA ASN A 328 -2.00 0.67 2.75
C ASN A 328 -2.65 1.60 1.70
N VAL A 329 -3.99 1.70 1.68
CA VAL A 329 -4.75 2.69 0.90
C VAL A 329 -4.34 4.14 1.18
N LEU A 330 -3.70 4.42 2.33
CA LEU A 330 -3.13 5.73 2.63
C LEU A 330 -1.77 5.98 1.95
N GLY A 331 -1.14 4.93 1.42
CA GLY A 331 0.22 4.94 0.89
C GLY A 331 0.30 4.87 -0.64
N PHE A 332 -0.03 3.70 -1.21
CA PHE A 332 0.23 3.43 -2.62
C PHE A 332 -0.34 4.48 -3.61
N PRO A 333 -1.52 5.12 -3.40
CA PRO A 333 -2.02 6.07 -4.38
C PRO A 333 -1.12 7.31 -4.50
N GLY A 334 -0.71 7.93 -3.39
CA GLY A 334 0.13 9.13 -3.43
C GLY A 334 1.59 8.81 -3.77
N ILE A 335 2.13 7.67 -3.31
CA ILE A 335 3.47 7.20 -3.69
C ILE A 335 3.59 7.10 -5.22
N PHE A 336 2.69 6.37 -5.88
CA PHE A 336 2.74 6.25 -7.33
C PHE A 336 2.45 7.58 -8.02
N ARG A 337 1.52 8.40 -7.54
CA ARG A 337 1.25 9.71 -8.15
C ARG A 337 2.50 10.58 -8.16
N GLY A 338 3.20 10.67 -7.04
CA GLY A 338 4.46 11.39 -6.91
C GLY A 338 5.55 10.83 -7.83
N ALA A 339 5.76 9.52 -7.79
CA ALA A 339 6.75 8.82 -8.62
C ALA A 339 6.47 9.00 -10.14
N LEU A 340 5.20 8.86 -10.56
CA LEU A 340 4.80 9.04 -11.95
C LEU A 340 5.00 10.48 -12.41
N ASP A 341 4.62 11.48 -11.59
CA ASP A 341 4.67 12.89 -11.97
C ASP A 341 6.09 13.39 -12.28
N VAL A 342 7.09 12.84 -11.59
CA VAL A 342 8.52 13.11 -11.80
C VAL A 342 9.24 12.04 -12.64
N ARG A 343 8.50 11.05 -13.16
CA ARG A 343 9.05 9.92 -13.95
C ARG A 343 10.20 9.24 -13.21
N ALA A 344 10.00 8.95 -11.92
CA ALA A 344 11.01 8.30 -11.10
C ALA A 344 11.40 6.95 -11.71
N SER A 345 12.69 6.62 -11.71
CA SER A 345 13.19 5.31 -12.14
C SER A 345 12.99 4.23 -11.09
N ASP A 346 12.83 4.63 -9.82
CA ASP A 346 12.66 3.73 -8.68
C ASP A 346 11.82 4.42 -7.58
N ILE A 347 11.25 3.64 -6.67
CA ILE A 347 10.72 4.10 -5.38
C ILE A 347 11.70 3.69 -4.30
N THR A 348 12.42 4.67 -3.75
CA THR A 348 13.49 4.46 -2.78
C THR A 348 12.96 4.32 -1.35
N LEU A 349 13.82 3.85 -0.44
CA LEU A 349 13.50 3.83 0.98
C LEU A 349 13.25 5.25 1.55
N ASN A 350 14.00 6.26 1.08
CA ASN A 350 13.78 7.64 1.51
C ASN A 350 12.43 8.18 1.02
N MET A 351 12.00 7.81 -0.19
CA MET A 351 10.66 8.16 -0.69
C MET A 351 9.56 7.54 0.19
N ASN A 352 9.73 6.31 0.67
CA ASN A 352 8.80 5.67 1.62
C ASN A 352 8.75 6.44 2.96
N ILE A 353 9.88 6.90 3.48
CA ILE A 353 9.94 7.70 4.70
C ILE A 353 9.24 9.05 4.49
N ALA A 354 9.53 9.73 3.38
CA ALA A 354 8.88 11.00 3.03
C ALA A 354 7.36 10.84 2.90
N ALA A 355 6.88 9.73 2.32
CA ALA A 355 5.47 9.39 2.26
C ALA A 355 4.88 9.24 3.69
N ALA A 356 5.54 8.48 4.56
CA ALA A 356 5.09 8.25 5.93
C ALA A 356 5.00 9.56 6.74
N GLU A 357 6.00 10.42 6.63
CA GLU A 357 6.03 11.74 7.26
C GLU A 357 4.90 12.65 6.73
N ALA A 358 4.65 12.63 5.42
CA ALA A 358 3.58 13.41 4.80
C ALA A 358 2.20 12.94 5.26
N ILE A 359 1.96 11.63 5.32
CA ILE A 359 0.72 11.05 5.86
C ILE A 359 0.55 11.45 7.33
N ALA A 360 1.59 11.30 8.15
CA ALA A 360 1.55 11.66 9.57
C ALA A 360 1.23 13.14 9.78
N SER A 361 1.77 14.03 8.93
CA SER A 361 1.53 15.48 8.97
C SER A 361 0.10 15.92 8.63
N CYS A 362 -0.74 15.01 8.14
CA CYS A 362 -2.15 15.30 7.88
C CYS A 362 -3.01 15.27 9.14
N VAL A 363 -2.49 14.75 10.26
CA VAL A 363 -3.11 14.89 11.57
C VAL A 363 -2.44 16.07 12.26
N SER A 364 -3.20 17.13 12.51
CA SER A 364 -2.69 18.32 13.22
C SER A 364 -2.46 18.03 14.70
N ASP A 365 -1.59 18.82 15.35
CA ASP A 365 -1.30 18.68 16.78
C ASP A 365 -2.57 18.84 17.65
N ASP A 366 -3.54 19.64 17.20
CA ASP A 366 -4.83 19.86 17.89
C ASP A 366 -5.81 18.68 17.73
N GLU A 367 -5.68 17.89 16.67
CA GLU A 367 -6.52 16.71 16.41
C GLU A 367 -5.89 15.42 16.95
N LEU A 368 -4.58 15.42 17.14
CA LEU A 368 -3.81 14.27 17.56
C LEU A 368 -4.29 13.76 18.92
N SER A 369 -4.77 12.52 18.96
CA SER A 369 -5.27 11.87 20.17
C SER A 369 -5.04 10.36 20.11
N GLU A 370 -5.23 9.67 21.23
CA GLU A 370 -5.06 8.20 21.33
C GLU A 370 -5.96 7.43 20.34
N ASP A 371 -7.09 8.02 19.93
CA ASP A 371 -8.03 7.46 18.94
C ASP A 371 -7.91 8.10 17.54
N TYR A 372 -6.95 9.00 17.32
CA TYR A 372 -6.70 9.63 16.01
C TYR A 372 -5.22 9.96 15.81
N ILE A 373 -4.42 8.94 15.48
CA ILE A 373 -2.98 9.06 15.16
C ILE A 373 -2.70 9.07 13.65
N ILE A 374 -3.68 8.69 12.83
CA ILE A 374 -3.50 8.51 11.39
C ILE A 374 -4.75 9.04 10.66
N PRO A 375 -4.58 9.77 9.53
CA PRO A 375 -5.73 10.34 8.84
C PRO A 375 -6.58 9.25 8.18
N THR A 376 -7.85 9.57 7.90
CA THR A 376 -8.71 8.64 7.15
C THR A 376 -8.35 8.62 5.65
N PRO A 377 -8.60 7.53 4.93
CA PRO A 377 -8.38 7.46 3.46
C PRO A 377 -9.16 8.51 2.65
N LEU A 378 -10.19 9.14 3.22
CA LEU A 378 -10.98 10.18 2.54
C LEU A 378 -10.50 11.60 2.90
N HIS A 379 -9.45 11.74 3.70
CA HIS A 379 -8.90 13.04 4.05
C HIS A 379 -8.45 13.79 2.78
N PRO A 380 -8.80 15.08 2.62
CA PRO A 380 -8.52 15.81 1.38
C PRO A 380 -7.02 16.04 1.12
N ASP A 381 -6.17 16.01 2.14
CA ASP A 381 -4.75 16.37 1.98
C ASP A 381 -3.77 15.20 1.91
N VAL A 382 -4.20 13.97 2.21
CA VAL A 382 -3.29 12.81 2.30
C VAL A 382 -2.53 12.60 1.00
N TYR A 383 -3.24 12.29 -0.08
CA TYR A 383 -2.61 11.96 -1.36
C TYR A 383 -1.89 13.14 -2.02
N PRO A 384 -2.41 14.39 -2.00
CA PRO A 384 -1.66 15.54 -2.50
C PRO A 384 -0.33 15.78 -1.77
N LYS A 385 -0.34 15.76 -0.41
CA LYS A 385 0.88 15.98 0.38
C LYS A 385 1.87 14.82 0.23
N GLU A 386 1.36 13.58 0.22
CA GLU A 386 2.17 12.39 -0.01
C GLU A 386 2.84 12.42 -1.39
N ALA A 387 2.08 12.65 -2.46
CA ALA A 387 2.60 12.72 -3.82
C ALA A 387 3.68 13.79 -3.96
N ARG A 388 3.47 14.97 -3.35
CA ARG A 388 4.46 16.03 -3.27
C ARG A 388 5.74 15.56 -2.59
N ALA A 389 5.64 15.02 -1.38
CA ALA A 389 6.81 14.61 -0.61
C ALA A 389 7.62 13.53 -1.33
N VAL A 390 6.93 12.57 -1.95
CA VAL A 390 7.54 11.51 -2.75
C VAL A 390 8.24 12.06 -3.99
N ALA A 391 7.60 13.00 -4.71
CA ALA A 391 8.18 13.65 -5.87
C ALA A 391 9.43 14.48 -5.52
N GLU A 392 9.36 15.28 -4.45
CA GLU A 392 10.49 16.07 -3.96
C GLU A 392 11.66 15.16 -3.54
N GLN A 393 11.35 14.07 -2.83
CA GLN A 393 12.37 13.11 -2.40
C GLN A 393 12.97 12.32 -3.57
N ALA A 394 12.19 11.95 -4.59
CA ALA A 394 12.71 11.32 -5.81
C ALA A 394 13.69 12.23 -6.57
N ILE A 395 13.42 13.55 -6.60
CA ILE A 395 14.33 14.54 -7.17
C ILE A 395 15.62 14.61 -6.34
N LYS A 396 15.50 14.63 -5.01
CA LYS A 396 16.64 14.68 -4.08
C LYS A 396 17.52 13.42 -4.15
N ASP A 397 16.91 12.25 -4.29
CA ASP A 397 17.62 10.98 -4.45
C ASP A 397 18.22 10.80 -5.86
N GLY A 398 17.89 11.68 -6.80
CA GLY A 398 18.42 11.63 -8.17
C GLY A 398 17.77 10.57 -9.06
N VAL A 399 16.63 10.01 -8.67
CA VAL A 399 15.89 8.99 -9.44
C VAL A 399 14.81 9.60 -10.35
N ALA A 400 14.50 10.89 -10.21
CA ALA A 400 13.53 11.59 -11.07
C ALA A 400 14.09 11.91 -12.46
N ARG A 401 13.36 11.54 -13.53
CA ARG A 401 13.70 11.91 -14.93
C ARG A 401 12.99 13.17 -15.42
N ARG A 402 11.95 13.62 -14.72
CA ARG A 402 11.22 14.87 -15.00
C ARG A 402 11.25 15.75 -13.75
N LYS A 403 11.66 17.00 -13.90
CA LYS A 403 11.71 17.97 -12.79
C LYS A 403 10.49 18.89 -12.85
N VAL A 404 9.66 18.82 -11.82
CA VAL A 404 8.50 19.69 -11.56
C VAL A 404 8.55 20.14 -10.10
N SER A 405 7.87 21.23 -9.75
CA SER A 405 7.82 21.66 -8.34
C SER A 405 6.88 20.78 -7.52
N GLY A 406 7.14 20.69 -6.21
CA GLY A 406 6.26 19.96 -5.30
C GLY A 406 4.84 20.54 -5.24
N GLU A 407 4.71 21.87 -5.31
CA GLU A 407 3.41 22.54 -5.37
C GLU A 407 2.62 22.14 -6.63
N TRP A 408 3.30 21.94 -7.76
CA TRP A 408 2.64 21.48 -8.98
C TRP A 408 2.10 20.06 -8.81
N VAL A 409 2.86 19.16 -8.19
CA VAL A 409 2.45 17.77 -7.93
C VAL A 409 1.25 17.72 -6.98
N GLU A 410 1.30 18.52 -5.91
CA GLU A 410 0.20 18.64 -4.95
C GLU A 410 -1.09 19.12 -5.65
N GLU A 411 -1.00 20.22 -6.40
CA GLU A 411 -2.15 20.80 -7.11
C GLU A 411 -2.67 19.90 -8.24
N HIS A 412 -1.77 19.23 -8.96
CA HIS A 412 -2.14 18.24 -9.98
C HIS A 412 -2.95 17.10 -9.36
N THR A 413 -2.53 16.59 -8.19
CA THR A 413 -3.24 15.54 -7.46
C THR A 413 -4.63 16.01 -7.00
N ARG A 414 -4.74 17.26 -6.51
CA ARG A 414 -6.04 17.85 -6.16
C ARG A 414 -6.98 17.93 -7.36
N LYS A 415 -6.49 18.43 -8.51
CA LYS A 415 -7.27 18.51 -9.76
C LYS A 415 -7.76 17.16 -10.25
N LEU A 416 -6.92 16.12 -10.18
CA LEU A 416 -7.31 14.76 -10.58
C LEU A 416 -8.46 14.23 -9.72
N ARG A 417 -8.41 14.45 -8.40
CA ARG A 417 -9.47 14.06 -7.48
C ARG A 417 -10.75 14.87 -7.69
N GLU A 418 -10.63 16.18 -7.89
CA GLU A 418 -11.77 17.02 -8.24
C GLU A 418 -12.45 16.54 -9.52
N PHE A 419 -11.67 16.24 -10.57
CA PHE A 419 -12.18 15.70 -11.82
C PHE A 419 -12.95 14.38 -11.59
N TYR A 420 -12.40 13.47 -10.79
CA TYR A 420 -13.08 12.22 -10.45
C TYR A 420 -14.43 12.47 -9.76
N GLN A 421 -14.45 13.30 -8.72
CA GLN A 421 -15.66 13.59 -7.96
C GLN A 421 -16.71 14.34 -8.80
N ARG A 422 -16.28 15.23 -9.69
CA ARG A 422 -17.17 16.06 -10.49
C ARG A 422 -17.76 15.33 -11.70
N TYR A 423 -17.01 14.44 -12.32
CA TYR A 423 -17.39 13.85 -13.61
C TYR A 423 -17.53 12.32 -13.57
N ILE A 424 -16.68 11.61 -12.84
CA ILE A 424 -16.67 10.14 -12.86
C ILE A 424 -17.64 9.56 -11.83
N ALA A 425 -17.60 10.04 -10.59
CA ALA A 425 -18.50 9.56 -9.53
C ALA A 425 -20.00 9.71 -9.88
N PRO A 426 -20.47 10.84 -10.46
CA PRO A 426 -21.87 10.98 -10.87
C PRO A 426 -22.28 10.03 -12.00
N ILE A 427 -21.39 9.75 -12.96
CA ILE A 427 -21.67 8.78 -14.03
C ILE A 427 -21.90 7.38 -13.45
N ASN A 428 -21.18 7.00 -12.40
CA ASN A 428 -21.34 5.69 -11.75
C ASN A 428 -22.68 5.56 -10.99
N GLU A 429 -23.24 6.67 -10.49
CA GLU A 429 -24.60 6.65 -9.95
C GLU A 429 -25.65 6.48 -11.06
N GLU A 430 -25.48 7.17 -12.19
CA GLU A 430 -26.34 7.02 -13.36
C GLU A 430 -26.26 5.62 -14.00
N ARG A 431 -25.07 4.99 -13.96
CA ARG A 431 -24.82 3.63 -14.45
C ARG A 431 -25.77 2.60 -13.84
N LYS A 432 -26.20 2.78 -12.59
CA LYS A 432 -27.14 1.87 -11.90
C LYS A 432 -28.48 1.74 -12.62
N LYS A 433 -28.88 2.73 -13.44
CA LYS A 433 -30.10 2.69 -14.26
C LYS A 433 -30.01 1.71 -15.44
N TRP A 434 -28.80 1.33 -15.84
CA TRP A 434 -28.50 0.45 -16.97
C TRP A 434 -28.24 -0.99 -16.55
N SER A 435 -27.88 -1.18 -15.28
CA SER A 435 -27.82 -2.47 -14.63
C SER A 435 -29.25 -3.04 -14.51
N ALA A 436 -29.50 -4.23 -15.03
CA ALA A 436 -30.84 -4.81 -15.19
C ALA A 436 -31.69 -4.76 -13.90
N LYS A 437 -33.01 -4.52 -14.08
CA LYS A 437 -34.05 -4.82 -13.09
C LYS A 437 -34.12 -6.31 -12.78
#